data_AF-A0A9D5T758-F1
#
_entry.id   AF-A0A9D5T758-F1
#
_cell.length_a   1.000
_cell.length_b   1.000
_cell.length_c   1.000
_cell.angle_alpha   90.00
_cell.angle_beta   90.00
_cell.angle_gamma   90.00
#
_symmetry.space_group_name_H-M   'P 1'
#
loop_
_entity.id
_entity.type
_entity.pdbx_description
1 polymer ?
#
loop_
_entity_poly.entity_id
_entity_poly.type
_entity_poly.pdbx_seq_one_letter_code
_entity_poly.pdbx_strand_id
1 'polypeptide(L)'
;MTKKQIVRCVAFMLSALMLIILMCDLFEIENTKNFDQNMYTYRNMPEDTVDGIFFGTSGVDRYWIAPKAYEENGLAIYSLAYDAFPAWLYTNILDETLDKQNPELILFDIRAFYQSNTRLTRVDVRARRYLDSLPFFSINRIKAAFETMKVIHEQDPSKPRFDASYLFSFIKYHSKWSDDYSLSENLGSKEQKYGSYYLTDDRVIGCKPHDKVVYDANNYFPLDKVTEKALYDLIDYIKEHKLQVLFVDTPQFLGKYEVGRANTTYKILKENGMDYVHYYVDKSGDFAIDLDNTTEFYDESHVNYYGAEKFTAALAKYIDEKYDMPDARERKNSSKFWDGKYDIIKERISEFEVALAEKEIAKQEKALLES
;
A
#
# COMPACT_ATOMS: atom_id res chain seq x y z
N MET A 1 -12.57 -37.09 -33.09
CA MET A 1 -12.22 -35.79 -33.71
C MET A 1 -11.12 -35.99 -34.74
N THR A 2 -11.23 -35.36 -35.90
CA THR A 2 -10.13 -35.32 -36.89
C THR A 2 -9.01 -34.38 -36.42
N LYS A 3 -7.78 -34.57 -36.92
CA LYS A 3 -6.67 -33.64 -36.66
C LYS A 3 -7.05 -32.18 -36.94
N LYS A 4 -7.81 -31.93 -38.03
CA LYS A 4 -8.31 -30.59 -38.38
C LYS A 4 -9.31 -30.04 -37.35
N GLN A 5 -10.16 -30.88 -36.77
CA GLN A 5 -11.08 -30.46 -35.70
C GLN A 5 -10.33 -30.12 -34.42
N ILE A 6 -9.32 -30.92 -34.03
CA ILE A 6 -8.47 -30.63 -32.86
C ILE A 6 -7.78 -29.28 -33.02
N VAL A 7 -7.15 -29.03 -34.17
CA VAL A 7 -6.48 -27.75 -34.45
C VAL A 7 -7.45 -26.57 -34.38
N ARG A 8 -8.64 -26.70 -34.96
CA ARG A 8 -9.68 -25.65 -34.89
C ARG A 8 -10.15 -25.38 -33.47
N CYS A 9 -10.35 -26.42 -32.66
CA CYS A 9 -10.73 -26.27 -31.26
C CYS A 9 -9.64 -25.57 -30.45
N VAL A 10 -8.38 -25.98 -30.61
CA VAL A 10 -7.24 -25.35 -29.92
C VAL A 10 -7.11 -23.88 -30.32
N ALA A 11 -7.17 -23.57 -31.63
CA ALA A 11 -7.12 -22.20 -32.11
C ALA A 11 -8.25 -21.34 -31.54
N PHE A 12 -9.48 -21.84 -31.53
CA PHE A 12 -10.62 -21.15 -30.93
C PHE A 12 -10.41 -20.88 -29.43
N MET A 13 -9.94 -21.88 -28.66
CA MET A 13 -9.69 -21.74 -27.23
C MET A 13 -8.59 -20.71 -26.94
N LEU A 14 -7.52 -20.69 -27.74
CA LEU A 14 -6.45 -19.69 -27.61
C LEU A 14 -6.94 -18.27 -27.95
N SER A 15 -7.73 -18.12 -29.02
CA SER A 15 -8.34 -16.83 -29.36
C SER A 15 -9.30 -16.34 -28.28
N ALA A 16 -10.13 -17.23 -27.73
CA ALA A 16 -11.05 -16.88 -26.64
C ALA A 16 -10.30 -16.51 -25.36
N LEU A 17 -9.24 -17.24 -25.01
CA LEU A 17 -8.38 -16.92 -23.87
C LEU A 17 -7.69 -15.56 -24.05
N MET A 18 -7.15 -15.29 -25.24
CA MET A 18 -6.55 -14.00 -25.57
C MET A 18 -7.57 -12.86 -25.44
N LEU A 19 -8.80 -13.06 -25.92
CA LEU A 19 -9.87 -12.07 -25.78
C LEU A 19 -10.23 -11.84 -24.30
N ILE A 20 -10.30 -12.89 -23.48
CA ILE A 20 -10.57 -12.77 -22.04
C ILE A 20 -9.47 -11.98 -21.33
N ILE A 21 -8.20 -12.24 -21.66
CA ILE A 21 -7.06 -11.50 -21.08
C ILE A 21 -7.17 -10.02 -21.45
N LEU A 22 -7.38 -9.72 -22.75
CA LEU A 22 -7.55 -8.34 -23.21
C LEU A 22 -8.73 -7.65 -22.53
N MET A 23 -9.84 -8.36 -22.33
CA MET A 23 -10.98 -7.82 -21.58
C MET A 23 -10.65 -7.58 -20.11
N CYS A 24 -9.88 -8.44 -19.46
CA CYS A 24 -9.48 -8.21 -18.06
C CYS A 24 -8.58 -6.99 -17.93
N ASP A 25 -7.62 -6.81 -18.85
CA ASP A 25 -6.70 -5.67 -18.89
C ASP A 25 -7.42 -4.35 -19.27
N LEU A 26 -8.47 -4.42 -20.10
CA LEU A 26 -9.30 -3.25 -20.44
C LEU A 26 -10.25 -2.87 -19.31
N PHE A 27 -10.93 -3.85 -18.72
CA PHE A 27 -11.96 -3.63 -17.71
C PHE A 27 -11.39 -3.76 -16.30
N GLU A 28 -10.64 -2.73 -15.88
CA GLU A 28 -10.07 -2.61 -14.53
C GLU A 28 -10.78 -1.52 -13.69
N ILE A 29 -10.44 -1.44 -12.41
CA ILE A 29 -10.86 -0.33 -11.56
C ILE A 29 -10.07 0.91 -11.98
N GLU A 30 -10.76 2.00 -12.31
CA GLU A 30 -10.15 3.30 -12.68
C GLU A 30 -9.12 3.82 -11.65
N ASN A 31 -9.28 3.41 -10.38
CA ASN A 31 -8.42 3.72 -9.24
C ASN A 31 -7.39 2.63 -8.86
N THR A 32 -7.15 1.60 -9.68
CA THR A 32 -6.07 0.61 -9.44
C THR A 32 -4.79 0.88 -10.18
N LYS A 33 -4.81 1.72 -11.23
CA LYS A 33 -3.64 1.99 -12.08
C LYS A 33 -2.34 2.21 -11.32
N ASN A 34 -2.39 2.94 -10.20
CA ASN A 34 -1.20 3.24 -9.42
C ASN A 34 -0.71 2.03 -8.61
N PHE A 35 -1.62 1.21 -8.08
CA PHE A 35 -1.29 -0.06 -7.45
C PHE A 35 -0.76 -1.06 -8.48
N ASP A 36 -1.35 -1.09 -9.67
CA ASP A 36 -0.92 -1.91 -10.80
C ASP A 36 0.47 -1.51 -11.26
N GLN A 37 0.73 -0.20 -11.38
CA GLN A 37 2.06 0.34 -11.66
C GLN A 37 3.07 -0.01 -10.56
N ASN A 38 2.65 0.04 -9.29
CA ASN A 38 3.53 -0.24 -8.16
C ASN A 38 3.97 -1.72 -8.14
N MET A 39 3.00 -2.63 -8.26
CA MET A 39 3.25 -4.07 -8.37
C MET A 39 4.02 -4.41 -9.67
N TYR A 40 3.65 -3.80 -10.79
CA TYR A 40 4.37 -3.98 -12.06
C TYR A 40 5.82 -3.55 -11.94
N THR A 41 6.09 -2.38 -11.35
CA THR A 41 7.45 -1.87 -11.17
C THR A 41 8.26 -2.86 -10.33
N TYR A 42 7.77 -3.22 -9.14
CA TYR A 42 8.44 -4.19 -8.26
C TYR A 42 8.79 -5.50 -8.97
N ARG A 43 7.83 -6.09 -9.69
CA ARG A 43 8.04 -7.36 -10.41
C ARG A 43 9.06 -7.27 -11.56
N ASN A 44 9.18 -6.10 -12.17
CA ASN A 44 10.09 -5.88 -13.31
C ASN A 44 11.42 -5.23 -12.91
N MET A 45 11.61 -4.87 -11.64
CA MET A 45 12.90 -4.39 -11.15
C MET A 45 13.97 -5.48 -11.29
N PRO A 46 15.21 -5.12 -11.65
CA PRO A 46 16.34 -6.05 -11.59
C PRO A 46 16.50 -6.64 -10.19
N GLU A 47 17.14 -7.81 -10.11
CA GLU A 47 17.60 -8.33 -8.81
C GLU A 47 18.62 -7.36 -8.18
N ASP A 48 18.76 -7.43 -6.85
CA ASP A 48 19.65 -6.55 -6.07
C ASP A 48 19.34 -5.05 -6.22
N THR A 49 18.05 -4.71 -6.37
CA THR A 49 17.60 -3.30 -6.46
C THR A 49 17.08 -2.77 -5.12
N VAL A 50 16.56 -3.65 -4.26
CA VAL A 50 15.93 -3.29 -2.98
C VAL A 50 16.51 -4.16 -1.86
N ASP A 51 16.62 -3.59 -0.65
CA ASP A 51 17.09 -4.27 0.57
C ASP A 51 15.96 -4.54 1.54
N GLY A 52 14.83 -3.86 1.35
CA GLY A 52 13.65 -4.12 2.15
C GLY A 52 12.36 -3.81 1.42
N ILE A 53 11.27 -4.27 2.00
CA ILE A 53 9.92 -4.05 1.47
C ILE A 53 9.02 -3.60 2.61
N PHE A 54 8.29 -2.52 2.41
CA PHE A 54 7.29 -2.05 3.35
C PHE A 54 5.88 -2.32 2.83
N PHE A 55 5.23 -3.34 3.39
CA PHE A 55 3.87 -3.72 3.08
C PHE A 55 2.88 -2.95 3.93
N GLY A 56 1.83 -2.40 3.32
CA GLY A 56 0.84 -1.74 4.16
C GLY A 56 -0.36 -1.10 3.51
N THR A 57 -1.03 -0.31 4.34
CA THR A 57 -2.22 0.43 3.96
C THR A 57 -1.86 1.79 3.36
N SER A 58 -2.85 2.68 3.23
CA SER A 58 -2.59 4.09 2.90
C SER A 58 -1.66 4.79 3.91
N GLY A 59 -1.46 4.23 5.10
CA GLY A 59 -0.43 4.68 6.03
C GLY A 59 0.98 4.58 5.44
N VAL A 60 1.32 3.48 4.77
CA VAL A 60 2.67 3.37 4.15
C VAL A 60 2.78 4.31 2.96
N ASP A 61 1.75 4.34 2.11
CA ASP A 61 1.69 5.18 0.91
C ASP A 61 1.91 6.67 1.22
N ARG A 62 1.37 7.15 2.34
CA ARG A 62 1.41 8.57 2.71
C ARG A 62 2.60 8.96 3.57
N TYR A 63 3.19 8.04 4.32
CA TYR A 63 4.21 8.37 5.31
C TYR A 63 5.63 8.03 4.86
N TRP A 64 5.82 6.99 4.02
CA TRP A 64 7.15 6.52 3.65
C TRP A 64 7.58 7.05 2.27
N ILE A 65 8.58 7.93 2.27
CA ILE A 65 9.21 8.46 1.04
C ILE A 65 10.45 7.62 0.74
N ALA A 66 10.27 6.46 0.09
CA ALA A 66 11.37 5.53 -0.17
C ALA A 66 12.59 6.17 -0.88
N PRO A 67 12.44 7.07 -1.87
CA PRO A 67 13.59 7.73 -2.48
C PRO A 67 14.40 8.62 -1.52
N LYS A 68 13.74 9.23 -0.53
CA LYS A 68 14.43 10.01 0.51
C LYS A 68 15.29 9.11 1.38
N ALA A 69 14.71 8.01 1.89
CA ALA A 69 15.43 7.05 2.72
C ALA A 69 16.64 6.46 1.98
N TYR A 70 16.50 6.20 0.68
CA TYR A 70 17.61 5.80 -0.16
C TYR A 70 18.68 6.90 -0.29
N GLU A 71 18.30 8.14 -0.64
CA GLU A 71 19.26 9.22 -0.89
C GLU A 71 20.03 9.61 0.37
N GLU A 72 19.35 9.76 1.50
CA GLU A 72 19.92 10.26 2.75
C GLU A 72 20.60 9.14 3.56
N ASN A 73 20.04 7.93 3.60
CA ASN A 73 20.49 6.83 4.47
C ASN A 73 21.06 5.63 3.72
N GLY A 74 20.91 5.56 2.39
CA GLY A 74 21.27 4.36 1.62
C GLY A 74 20.25 3.22 1.75
N LEU A 75 19.09 3.46 2.36
CA LEU A 75 18.06 2.44 2.59
C LEU A 75 17.14 2.28 1.37
N ALA A 76 17.36 1.23 0.57
CA ALA A 76 16.45 0.87 -0.53
C ALA A 76 15.26 0.02 -0.06
N ILE A 77 14.33 0.63 0.67
CA ILE A 77 13.11 -0.04 1.17
C ILE A 77 11.92 0.37 0.30
N TYR A 78 11.46 -0.54 -0.56
CA TYR A 78 10.38 -0.29 -1.52
C TYR A 78 9.00 -0.46 -0.86
N SER A 79 8.08 0.47 -1.07
CA SER A 79 6.72 0.38 -0.51
C SER A 79 5.75 -0.34 -1.45
N LEU A 80 5.14 -1.41 -0.96
CA LEU A 80 4.00 -2.08 -1.60
C LEU A 80 2.75 -1.86 -0.75
N ALA A 81 2.14 -0.70 -0.97
CA ALA A 81 1.00 -0.21 -0.21
C ALA A 81 -0.27 -0.17 -1.06
N TYR A 82 -1.40 -0.49 -0.43
CA TYR A 82 -2.73 -0.41 -1.04
C TYR A 82 -3.68 0.33 -0.10
N ASP A 83 -4.65 1.07 -0.64
CA ASP A 83 -5.65 1.73 0.20
C ASP A 83 -6.45 0.70 1.02
N ALA A 84 -6.15 0.70 2.32
CA ALA A 84 -6.59 -0.25 3.32
C ALA A 84 -6.38 -1.72 2.94
N PHE A 85 -5.10 -2.09 2.70
CA PHE A 85 -4.70 -3.46 2.39
C PHE A 85 -5.27 -4.49 3.38
N PRO A 86 -5.89 -5.58 2.88
CA PRO A 86 -6.43 -6.63 3.74
C PRO A 86 -5.35 -7.42 4.50
N ALA A 87 -5.42 -7.44 5.83
CA ALA A 87 -4.46 -8.16 6.67
C ALA A 87 -4.32 -9.66 6.32
N TRP A 88 -5.41 -10.33 5.93
CA TRP A 88 -5.41 -11.76 5.56
C TRP A 88 -4.68 -12.05 4.25
N LEU A 89 -4.24 -11.02 3.51
CA LEU A 89 -3.47 -11.17 2.27
C LEU A 89 -1.97 -10.89 2.48
N TYR A 90 -1.50 -10.61 3.70
CA TYR A 90 -0.07 -10.35 3.94
C TYR A 90 0.83 -11.54 3.64
N THR A 91 0.44 -12.75 4.01
CA THR A 91 1.21 -13.96 3.64
C THR A 91 1.22 -14.19 2.13
N ASN A 92 0.15 -13.79 1.43
CA ASN A 92 0.08 -13.91 -0.02
C ASN A 92 0.96 -12.90 -0.76
N ILE A 93 1.01 -11.64 -0.31
CA ILE A 93 1.91 -10.65 -0.91
C ILE A 93 3.38 -10.92 -0.55
N LEU A 94 3.65 -11.54 0.61
CA LEU A 94 4.97 -12.09 0.92
C LEU A 94 5.39 -13.16 -0.09
N ASP A 95 4.55 -14.18 -0.34
CA ASP A 95 4.80 -15.20 -1.37
C ASP A 95 5.10 -14.56 -2.74
N GLU A 96 4.36 -13.50 -3.10
CA GLU A 96 4.54 -12.82 -4.39
C GLU A 96 5.86 -12.06 -4.51
N THR A 97 6.41 -11.60 -3.39
CA THR A 97 7.53 -10.66 -3.39
C THR A 97 8.88 -11.29 -3.09
N LEU A 98 8.90 -12.32 -2.24
CA LEU A 98 10.10 -13.08 -1.90
C LEU A 98 10.63 -13.92 -3.08
N ASP A 99 9.79 -14.20 -4.08
CA ASP A 99 10.21 -14.87 -5.32
C ASP A 99 11.11 -13.98 -6.20
N LYS A 100 11.12 -12.66 -5.98
CA LYS A 100 11.75 -11.70 -6.90
C LYS A 100 12.97 -10.97 -6.33
N GLN A 101 12.95 -10.66 -5.05
CA GLN A 101 14.02 -9.96 -4.35
C GLN A 101 14.35 -10.75 -3.08
N ASN A 102 15.56 -10.57 -2.55
CA ASN A 102 15.97 -11.15 -1.27
C ASN A 102 16.09 -10.03 -0.22
N PRO A 103 14.96 -9.51 0.31
CA PRO A 103 14.98 -8.41 1.26
C PRO A 103 15.64 -8.84 2.58
N GLU A 104 16.49 -8.00 3.11
CA GLU A 104 17.11 -8.14 4.43
C GLU A 104 16.17 -7.70 5.56
N LEU A 105 15.24 -6.80 5.26
CA LEU A 105 14.23 -6.34 6.21
C LEU A 105 12.86 -6.22 5.56
N ILE A 106 11.85 -6.82 6.18
CA ILE A 106 10.45 -6.69 5.77
C ILE A 106 9.70 -5.88 6.81
N LEU A 107 8.93 -4.89 6.36
CA LEU A 107 8.15 -4.02 7.22
C LEU A 107 6.66 -4.24 6.99
N PHE A 108 5.88 -4.26 8.06
CA PHE A 108 4.42 -4.39 8.01
C PHE A 108 3.72 -3.25 8.71
N ASP A 109 2.78 -2.62 8.01
CA ASP A 109 1.87 -1.64 8.60
C ASP A 109 0.87 -2.32 9.56
N ILE A 110 0.95 -1.93 10.83
CA ILE A 110 0.10 -2.50 11.88
C ILE A 110 -1.37 -2.11 11.70
N ARG A 111 -1.66 -1.01 10.98
CA ARG A 111 -3.02 -0.47 10.77
C ARG A 111 -3.97 -1.47 10.14
N ALA A 112 -3.47 -2.35 9.28
CA ALA A 112 -4.28 -3.38 8.64
C ALA A 112 -4.97 -4.32 9.65
N PHE A 113 -4.39 -4.51 10.84
CA PHE A 113 -4.93 -5.40 11.86
C PHE A 113 -5.99 -4.75 12.75
N TYR A 114 -5.83 -3.47 13.11
CA TYR A 114 -6.72 -2.79 14.07
C TYR A 114 -7.70 -1.79 13.45
N GLN A 115 -7.46 -1.31 12.22
CA GLN A 115 -8.37 -0.39 11.51
C GLN A 115 -9.37 -1.09 10.58
N SER A 116 -9.33 -2.42 10.52
CA SER A 116 -10.21 -3.18 9.62
C SER A 116 -11.68 -2.85 9.91
N ASN A 117 -12.32 -2.25 8.91
CA ASN A 117 -13.74 -1.98 8.92
C ASN A 117 -14.41 -3.15 8.19
N THR A 118 -14.98 -4.08 8.96
CA THR A 118 -15.58 -5.36 8.53
C THR A 118 -16.84 -5.22 7.65
N ARG A 119 -17.14 -4.02 7.15
CA ARG A 119 -18.19 -3.84 6.15
C ARG A 119 -17.80 -4.55 4.85
N LEU A 120 -18.55 -5.58 4.48
CA LEU A 120 -18.34 -6.44 3.31
C LEU A 120 -18.09 -5.67 2.00
N THR A 121 -18.81 -4.56 1.78
CA THR A 121 -18.63 -3.73 0.58
C THR A 121 -17.25 -3.10 0.49
N ARG A 122 -16.62 -2.81 1.64
CA ARG A 122 -15.24 -2.31 1.70
C ARG A 122 -14.25 -3.46 1.54
N VAL A 123 -14.54 -4.64 2.08
CA VAL A 123 -13.70 -5.85 1.94
C VAL A 123 -13.55 -6.26 0.47
N ASP A 124 -14.66 -6.32 -0.30
CA ASP A 124 -14.66 -6.64 -1.74
C ASP A 124 -13.74 -5.70 -2.54
N VAL A 125 -13.94 -4.38 -2.38
CA VAL A 125 -13.18 -3.37 -3.12
C VAL A 125 -11.69 -3.38 -2.74
N ARG A 126 -11.38 -3.52 -1.45
CA ARG A 126 -9.99 -3.52 -0.95
C ARG A 126 -9.20 -4.72 -1.43
N ALA A 127 -9.78 -5.92 -1.39
CA ALA A 127 -9.12 -7.12 -1.91
C ALA A 127 -8.89 -7.03 -3.42
N ARG A 128 -9.87 -6.53 -4.17
CA ARG A 128 -9.75 -6.39 -5.64
C ARG A 128 -8.61 -5.46 -6.07
N ARG A 129 -8.33 -4.39 -5.31
CA ARG A 129 -7.18 -3.52 -5.61
C ARG A 129 -5.85 -4.25 -5.64
N TYR A 130 -5.70 -5.27 -4.80
CA TYR A 130 -4.53 -6.15 -4.83
C TYR A 130 -4.65 -7.20 -5.94
N LEU A 131 -5.77 -7.93 -5.99
CA LEU A 131 -5.99 -9.03 -6.94
C LEU A 131 -5.87 -8.60 -8.41
N ASP A 132 -6.40 -7.42 -8.73
CA ASP A 132 -6.40 -6.89 -10.09
C ASP A 132 -5.02 -6.34 -10.47
N SER A 133 -4.19 -5.97 -9.49
CA SER A 133 -2.78 -5.59 -9.71
C SER A 133 -1.84 -6.75 -10.00
N LEU A 134 -2.28 -7.98 -9.73
CA LEU A 134 -1.50 -9.18 -9.97
C LEU A 134 -1.69 -9.66 -11.42
N PRO A 135 -0.64 -10.17 -12.08
CA PRO A 135 -0.76 -10.75 -13.41
C PRO A 135 -1.79 -11.87 -13.48
N PHE A 136 -2.49 -11.92 -14.62
CA PHE A 136 -3.64 -12.79 -14.83
C PHE A 136 -3.39 -14.26 -14.48
N PHE A 137 -2.20 -14.78 -14.81
CA PHE A 137 -1.79 -16.17 -14.59
C PHE A 137 -1.02 -16.42 -13.27
N SER A 138 -0.90 -15.42 -12.39
CA SER A 138 -0.19 -15.60 -11.12
C SER A 138 -0.93 -16.62 -10.23
N ILE A 139 -0.18 -17.60 -9.72
CA ILE A 139 -0.71 -18.55 -8.71
C ILE A 139 -1.12 -17.79 -7.45
N ASN A 140 -0.37 -16.75 -7.08
CA ASN A 140 -0.70 -15.93 -5.90
C ASN A 140 -2.00 -15.16 -6.10
N ARG A 141 -2.30 -14.70 -7.32
CA ARG A 141 -3.61 -14.11 -7.65
C ARG A 141 -4.75 -15.10 -7.40
N ILE A 142 -4.59 -16.33 -7.85
CA ILE A 142 -5.58 -17.40 -7.65
C ILE A 142 -5.76 -17.69 -6.15
N LYS A 143 -4.65 -17.89 -5.42
CA LYS A 143 -4.67 -18.11 -3.96
C LYS A 143 -5.39 -16.98 -3.22
N ALA A 144 -5.03 -15.73 -3.51
CA ALA A 144 -5.64 -14.55 -2.89
C ALA A 144 -7.13 -14.42 -3.22
N ALA A 145 -7.54 -14.75 -4.45
CA ALA A 145 -8.95 -14.73 -4.85
C ALA A 145 -9.75 -15.75 -4.03
N PHE A 146 -9.24 -16.98 -3.87
CA PHE A 146 -9.90 -18.00 -3.05
C PHE A 146 -9.95 -17.64 -1.57
N GLU A 147 -8.87 -17.10 -1.00
CA GLU A 147 -8.88 -16.65 0.40
C GLU A 147 -9.86 -15.49 0.60
N THR A 148 -9.93 -14.56 -0.34
CA THR A 148 -10.90 -13.45 -0.31
C THR A 148 -12.34 -13.96 -0.35
N MET A 149 -12.67 -14.88 -1.27
CA MET A 149 -14.00 -15.48 -1.36
C MET A 149 -14.39 -16.20 -0.06
N LYS A 150 -13.44 -16.94 0.54
CA LYS A 150 -13.61 -17.63 1.82
C LYS A 150 -13.91 -16.65 2.95
N VAL A 151 -13.06 -15.63 3.14
CA VAL A 151 -13.24 -14.60 4.18
C VAL A 151 -14.58 -13.88 4.04
N ILE A 152 -15.00 -13.57 2.81
CA ILE A 152 -16.29 -12.92 2.54
C ILE A 152 -17.46 -13.85 2.89
N HIS A 153 -17.40 -15.13 2.53
CA HIS A 153 -18.43 -16.11 2.88
C HIS A 153 -18.51 -16.37 4.39
N GLU A 154 -17.36 -16.40 5.08
CA GLU A 154 -17.31 -16.56 6.54
C GLU A 154 -17.94 -15.36 7.27
N GLN A 155 -17.76 -14.15 6.75
CA GLN A 155 -18.39 -12.94 7.29
C GLN A 155 -19.87 -12.83 6.90
N ASP A 156 -20.26 -13.32 5.73
CA ASP A 156 -21.65 -13.32 5.24
C ASP A 156 -21.98 -14.60 4.47
N PRO A 157 -22.61 -15.59 5.14
CA PRO A 157 -22.99 -16.86 4.52
C PRO A 157 -23.99 -16.72 3.36
N SER A 158 -24.62 -15.55 3.15
CA SER A 158 -25.49 -15.30 1.99
C SER A 158 -24.69 -15.12 0.69
N LYS A 159 -23.39 -14.80 0.78
CA LYS A 159 -22.50 -14.71 -0.39
C LYS A 159 -22.12 -16.09 -0.89
N PRO A 160 -22.01 -16.29 -2.22
CA PRO A 160 -21.60 -17.57 -2.77
C PRO A 160 -20.17 -17.88 -2.36
N ARG A 161 -19.86 -19.16 -2.17
CA ARG A 161 -18.49 -19.65 -1.92
C ARG A 161 -17.56 -19.45 -3.11
N PHE A 162 -18.13 -19.33 -4.30
CA PHE A 162 -17.39 -19.12 -5.54
C PHE A 162 -18.03 -18.00 -6.35
N ASP A 163 -17.22 -17.03 -6.73
CA ASP A 163 -17.57 -15.92 -7.61
C ASP A 163 -16.43 -15.73 -8.61
N ALA A 164 -16.72 -16.08 -9.87
CA ALA A 164 -15.75 -16.02 -10.96
C ALA A 164 -15.20 -14.60 -11.20
N SER A 165 -15.89 -13.56 -10.73
CA SER A 165 -15.44 -12.17 -10.91
C SER A 165 -14.16 -11.84 -10.14
N TYR A 166 -13.74 -12.64 -9.14
CA TYR A 166 -12.44 -12.49 -8.48
C TYR A 166 -11.27 -13.05 -9.31
N LEU A 167 -11.55 -13.87 -10.33
CA LEU A 167 -10.56 -14.41 -11.26
C LEU A 167 -10.58 -13.65 -12.60
N PHE A 168 -11.76 -13.19 -12.99
CA PHE A 168 -12.01 -12.48 -14.25
C PHE A 168 -12.66 -11.13 -13.95
N SER A 169 -11.84 -10.09 -13.82
CA SER A 169 -12.24 -8.73 -13.44
C SER A 169 -13.35 -8.16 -14.34
N PHE A 170 -13.32 -8.47 -15.65
CA PHE A 170 -14.33 -8.00 -16.61
C PHE A 170 -15.77 -8.39 -16.21
N ILE A 171 -15.98 -9.53 -15.52
CA ILE A 171 -17.31 -9.94 -15.06
C ILE A 171 -17.88 -8.92 -14.08
N LYS A 172 -17.04 -8.30 -13.25
CA LYS A 172 -17.45 -7.23 -12.32
C LYS A 172 -17.65 -5.90 -13.04
N TYR A 173 -16.78 -5.59 -14.00
CA TYR A 173 -16.66 -4.24 -14.55
C TYR A 173 -17.30 -4.04 -15.93
N HIS A 174 -17.94 -5.07 -16.51
CA HIS A 174 -18.57 -5.00 -17.83
C HIS A 174 -19.59 -3.86 -18.00
N SER A 175 -20.20 -3.38 -16.91
CA SER A 175 -21.13 -2.25 -16.95
C SER A 175 -20.45 -0.90 -17.19
N LYS A 176 -19.13 -0.79 -16.99
CA LYS A 176 -18.37 0.47 -17.13
C LYS A 176 -18.15 0.92 -18.58
N TRP A 177 -18.49 0.07 -19.55
CA TRP A 177 -18.35 0.43 -20.98
C TRP A 177 -19.25 1.60 -21.41
N SER A 178 -20.28 1.95 -20.61
CA SER A 178 -21.16 3.10 -20.84
C SER A 178 -20.64 4.42 -20.27
N ASP A 179 -19.59 4.37 -19.45
CA ASP A 179 -18.93 5.56 -18.91
C ASP A 179 -17.87 6.06 -19.91
N ASP A 180 -17.45 7.32 -19.80
CA ASP A 180 -16.53 8.00 -20.75
C ASP A 180 -15.12 7.35 -20.72
N TYR A 181 -15.00 6.19 -21.35
CA TYR A 181 -13.82 5.33 -21.28
C TYR A 181 -12.71 5.87 -22.18
N SER A 182 -11.70 6.48 -21.56
CA SER A 182 -10.50 6.97 -22.26
C SER A 182 -9.50 5.83 -22.51
N LEU A 183 -9.54 5.28 -23.73
CA LEU A 183 -8.61 4.23 -24.17
C LEU A 183 -7.13 4.68 -24.10
N SER A 184 -6.86 5.99 -24.22
CA SER A 184 -5.51 6.56 -24.19
C SER A 184 -4.91 6.61 -22.79
N GLU A 185 -5.73 6.73 -21.75
CA GLU A 185 -5.25 6.74 -20.36
C GLU A 185 -4.87 5.35 -19.84
N ASN A 186 -5.29 4.27 -20.51
CA ASN A 186 -4.93 2.87 -20.16
C ASN A 186 -3.67 2.36 -20.87
N LEU A 187 -3.14 3.11 -21.85
CA LEU A 187 -1.93 2.74 -22.62
C LEU A 187 -0.66 3.48 -22.15
N GLY A 188 -0.74 4.22 -21.04
CA GLY A 188 0.40 4.93 -20.46
C GLY A 188 1.48 4.03 -19.87
N SER A 189 2.63 4.61 -19.51
CA SER A 189 3.72 3.88 -18.84
C SER A 189 3.20 3.16 -17.59
N LYS A 190 3.60 1.89 -17.43
CA LYS A 190 3.31 1.09 -16.24
C LYS A 190 4.34 1.25 -15.11
N GLU A 191 5.38 2.07 -15.30
CA GLU A 191 6.46 2.23 -14.32
C GLU A 191 6.20 3.38 -13.33
N GLN A 192 6.48 3.12 -12.04
CA GLN A 192 6.42 4.11 -10.97
C GLN A 192 7.59 5.10 -11.05
N LYS A 193 7.25 6.35 -11.36
CA LYS A 193 8.26 7.42 -11.53
C LYS A 193 8.93 7.81 -10.22
N TYR A 194 8.18 7.86 -9.13
CA TYR A 194 8.62 8.41 -7.85
C TYR A 194 9.07 7.35 -6.83
N GLY A 195 9.56 6.20 -7.31
CA GLY A 195 10.15 5.17 -6.47
C GLY A 195 9.23 4.74 -5.34
N SER A 196 8.02 4.31 -5.71
CA SER A 196 6.92 3.90 -4.82
C SER A 196 6.30 4.96 -3.89
N TYR A 197 6.68 6.24 -3.99
CA TYR A 197 5.96 7.34 -3.32
C TYR A 197 4.84 7.91 -4.20
N TYR A 198 3.66 8.17 -3.62
CA TYR A 198 2.48 8.57 -4.39
C TYR A 198 2.25 10.08 -4.44
N LEU A 199 2.49 10.66 -5.62
CA LEU A 199 2.36 12.08 -5.92
C LEU A 199 1.35 12.32 -7.04
N THR A 200 0.07 12.53 -6.70
CA THR A 200 -0.98 12.76 -7.70
C THR A 200 -1.21 14.22 -8.01
N ASP A 201 -1.32 15.06 -6.99
CA ASP A 201 -1.77 16.44 -7.11
C ASP A 201 -1.42 17.24 -5.85
N ASP A 202 -1.78 18.52 -5.86
CA ASP A 202 -1.50 19.50 -4.82
C ASP A 202 -2.15 19.18 -3.46
N ARG A 203 -3.09 18.23 -3.39
CA ARG A 203 -3.60 17.73 -2.10
C ARG A 203 -2.50 17.12 -1.25
N VAL A 204 -1.42 16.62 -1.84
CA VAL A 204 -0.28 16.03 -1.11
C VAL A 204 0.43 17.05 -0.20
N ILE A 205 0.31 18.36 -0.46
CA ILE A 205 0.80 19.44 0.40
C ILE A 205 -0.32 20.15 1.17
N GLY A 206 -1.56 19.72 0.99
CA GLY A 206 -2.71 20.26 1.71
C GLY A 206 -2.66 19.93 3.20
N CYS A 207 -3.26 20.79 4.02
CA CYS A 207 -3.36 20.56 5.46
C CYS A 207 -4.78 20.77 6.00
N LYS A 208 -5.11 20.05 7.07
CA LYS A 208 -6.30 20.26 7.88
C LYS A 208 -5.92 20.22 9.36
N PRO A 209 -6.21 21.26 10.14
CA PRO A 209 -5.99 21.22 11.58
C PRO A 209 -6.87 20.18 12.26
N HIS A 210 -6.28 19.43 13.20
CA HIS A 210 -6.99 18.42 13.97
C HIS A 210 -6.76 18.57 15.47
N ASP A 211 -7.81 18.35 16.26
CA ASP A 211 -7.73 18.35 17.71
C ASP A 211 -6.86 17.20 18.22
N LYS A 212 -6.20 17.40 19.36
CA LYS A 212 -5.32 16.39 19.96
C LYS A 212 -6.10 15.14 20.38
N VAL A 213 -5.51 13.97 20.11
CA VAL A 213 -6.02 12.69 20.63
C VAL A 213 -5.53 12.44 22.04
N VAL A 214 -6.40 11.88 22.88
CA VAL A 214 -6.00 11.28 24.15
C VAL A 214 -5.66 9.82 23.90
N TYR A 215 -4.36 9.50 23.94
CA TYR A 215 -3.89 8.13 23.95
C TYR A 215 -4.04 7.53 25.35
N ASP A 216 -4.63 6.34 25.43
CA ASP A 216 -4.74 5.57 26.68
C ASP A 216 -4.06 4.21 26.50
N ALA A 217 -2.87 4.08 27.09
CA ALA A 217 -2.08 2.85 27.04
C ALA A 217 -2.74 1.65 27.77
N ASN A 218 -3.69 1.92 28.68
CA ASN A 218 -4.35 0.88 29.46
C ASN A 218 -5.66 0.41 28.84
N ASN A 219 -6.07 1.01 27.73
CA ASN A 219 -7.26 0.64 27.00
C ASN A 219 -6.96 -0.54 26.07
N TYR A 220 -7.78 -1.58 26.12
CA TYR A 220 -7.66 -2.77 25.28
C TYR A 220 -9.02 -3.15 24.71
N PHE A 221 -9.06 -3.39 23.40
CA PHE A 221 -10.23 -3.91 22.71
C PHE A 221 -9.84 -5.14 21.87
N PRO A 222 -10.71 -6.15 21.78
CA PRO A 222 -10.44 -7.33 20.96
C PRO A 222 -10.33 -6.92 19.48
N LEU A 223 -9.42 -7.59 18.77
CA LEU A 223 -9.35 -7.50 17.32
C LEU A 223 -10.53 -8.23 16.68
N ASP A 224 -10.83 -7.89 15.42
CA ASP A 224 -11.76 -8.68 14.63
C ASP A 224 -11.17 -10.06 14.37
N LYS A 225 -11.98 -11.13 14.48
CA LYS A 225 -11.49 -12.52 14.38
C LYS A 225 -10.67 -12.80 13.12
N VAL A 226 -11.04 -12.17 12.00
CA VAL A 226 -10.35 -12.32 10.71
C VAL A 226 -8.95 -11.69 10.78
N THR A 227 -8.82 -10.47 11.32
CA THR A 227 -7.53 -9.80 11.40
C THR A 227 -6.65 -10.35 12.50
N GLU A 228 -7.24 -10.79 13.61
CA GLU A 228 -6.53 -11.51 14.67
C GLU A 228 -5.92 -12.81 14.13
N LYS A 229 -6.72 -13.63 13.45
CA LYS A 229 -6.22 -14.85 12.81
C LYS A 229 -5.13 -14.54 11.80
N ALA A 230 -5.32 -13.54 10.95
CA ALA A 230 -4.33 -13.13 9.96
C ALA A 230 -3.01 -12.68 10.60
N LEU A 231 -3.07 -12.00 11.75
CA LEU A 231 -1.87 -11.60 12.50
C LEU A 231 -1.09 -12.84 12.99
N TYR A 232 -1.77 -13.82 13.60
CA TYR A 232 -1.13 -15.05 14.03
C TYR A 232 -0.58 -15.86 12.85
N ASP A 233 -1.34 -16.03 11.78
CA ASP A 233 -0.88 -16.72 10.56
C ASP A 233 0.38 -16.04 9.98
N LEU A 234 0.44 -14.70 10.00
CA LEU A 234 1.61 -13.95 9.56
C LEU A 234 2.80 -14.15 10.50
N ILE A 235 2.60 -14.09 11.82
CA ILE A 235 3.65 -14.33 12.82
C ILE A 235 4.24 -15.74 12.65
N ASP A 236 3.38 -16.75 12.47
CA ASP A 236 3.81 -18.14 12.27
C ASP A 236 4.61 -18.27 10.97
N TYR A 237 4.14 -17.66 9.88
CA TYR A 237 4.86 -17.63 8.61
C TYR A 237 6.24 -16.97 8.76
N ILE A 238 6.33 -15.82 9.42
CA ILE A 238 7.58 -15.10 9.67
C ILE A 238 8.58 -15.99 10.42
N LYS A 239 8.11 -16.70 11.46
CA LYS A 239 8.94 -17.61 12.27
C LYS A 239 9.38 -18.85 11.50
N GLU A 240 8.48 -19.46 10.72
CA GLU A 240 8.77 -20.64 9.89
C GLU A 240 9.84 -20.32 8.84
N HIS A 241 9.71 -19.17 8.18
CA HIS A 241 10.61 -18.72 7.12
C HIS A 241 11.83 -17.94 7.64
N LYS A 242 11.92 -17.69 8.96
CA LYS A 242 13.02 -16.97 9.62
C LYS A 242 13.27 -15.58 9.02
N LEU A 243 12.20 -14.86 8.73
CA LEU A 243 12.27 -13.52 8.14
C LEU A 243 12.62 -12.48 9.20
N GLN A 244 13.49 -11.53 8.87
CA GLN A 244 13.75 -10.35 9.69
C GLN A 244 12.67 -9.31 9.42
N VAL A 245 11.88 -8.99 10.46
CA VAL A 245 10.64 -8.22 10.31
C VAL A 245 10.55 -7.09 11.33
N LEU A 246 10.10 -5.92 10.88
CA LEU A 246 9.66 -4.80 11.71
C LEU A 246 8.18 -4.47 11.47
N PHE A 247 7.36 -4.54 12.51
CA PHE A 247 6.01 -4.00 12.46
C PHE A 247 6.03 -2.49 12.77
N VAL A 248 5.37 -1.68 11.95
CA VAL A 248 5.38 -0.22 12.08
C VAL A 248 3.96 0.31 12.23
N ASP A 249 3.71 1.11 13.26
CA ASP A 249 2.48 1.91 13.38
C ASP A 249 2.74 3.38 13.06
N THR A 250 2.08 3.89 12.02
CA THR A 250 2.19 5.30 11.61
C THR A 250 1.30 6.19 12.48
N PRO A 251 1.75 7.41 12.84
CA PRO A 251 1.03 8.28 13.76
C PRO A 251 -0.25 8.85 13.13
N GLN A 252 -1.37 8.79 13.85
CA GLN A 252 -2.67 9.23 13.35
C GLN A 252 -3.66 9.56 14.49
N PHE A 253 -4.76 10.22 14.16
CA PHE A 253 -5.80 10.58 15.12
C PHE A 253 -6.80 9.42 15.27
N LEU A 254 -6.69 8.67 16.38
CA LEU A 254 -7.51 7.49 16.67
C LEU A 254 -8.60 7.74 17.70
N GLY A 255 -9.75 7.10 17.50
CA GLY A 255 -10.78 6.96 18.53
C GLY A 255 -10.39 5.91 19.57
N LYS A 256 -11.12 5.91 20.70
CA LYS A 256 -10.86 4.96 21.81
C LYS A 256 -10.87 3.49 21.39
N TYR A 257 -11.71 3.09 20.43
CA TYR A 257 -11.79 1.69 20.02
C TYR A 257 -10.57 1.28 19.20
N GLU A 258 -10.10 2.14 18.31
CA GLU A 258 -8.90 1.93 17.51
C GLU A 258 -7.64 1.92 18.38
N VAL A 259 -7.52 2.84 19.35
CA VAL A 259 -6.42 2.84 20.33
C VAL A 259 -6.35 1.51 21.07
N GLY A 260 -7.48 1.02 21.62
CA GLY A 260 -7.44 -0.24 22.36
C GLY A 260 -7.21 -1.46 21.48
N ARG A 261 -7.61 -1.44 20.21
CA ARG A 261 -7.27 -2.50 19.24
C ARG A 261 -5.79 -2.47 18.88
N ALA A 262 -5.21 -1.30 18.64
CA ALA A 262 -3.77 -1.13 18.40
C ALA A 262 -2.95 -1.66 19.60
N ASN A 263 -3.34 -1.31 20.83
CA ASN A 263 -2.70 -1.82 22.04
C ASN A 263 -2.76 -3.35 22.16
N THR A 264 -3.88 -3.97 21.78
CA THR A 264 -4.01 -5.43 21.69
C THR A 264 -3.05 -6.00 20.64
N THR A 265 -2.92 -5.38 19.47
CA THR A 265 -1.95 -5.80 18.45
C THR A 265 -0.51 -5.75 18.97
N TYR A 266 -0.10 -4.65 19.63
CA TYR A 266 1.23 -4.52 20.23
C TYR A 266 1.51 -5.60 21.27
N LYS A 267 0.51 -5.92 22.09
CA LYS A 267 0.61 -6.99 23.07
C LYS A 267 0.87 -8.33 22.38
N ILE A 268 0.11 -8.67 21.34
CA ILE A 268 0.28 -9.93 20.59
C ILE A 268 1.68 -9.99 19.96
N LEU A 269 2.14 -8.91 19.31
CA LEU A 269 3.47 -8.83 18.71
C LEU A 269 4.57 -9.04 19.76
N LYS A 270 4.48 -8.33 20.88
CA LYS A 270 5.44 -8.43 22.00
C LYS A 270 5.49 -9.82 22.61
N GLU A 271 4.33 -10.42 22.91
CA GLU A 271 4.23 -11.77 23.49
C GLU A 271 4.77 -12.85 22.53
N ASN A 272 4.75 -12.57 21.23
CA ASN A 272 5.30 -13.46 20.21
C ASN A 272 6.76 -13.18 19.84
N GLY A 273 7.42 -12.21 20.49
CA GLY A 273 8.81 -11.85 20.24
C GLY A 273 9.03 -11.12 18.92
N MET A 274 8.01 -10.42 18.40
CA MET A 274 8.12 -9.64 17.16
C MET A 274 8.52 -8.20 17.47
N ASP A 275 9.42 -7.66 16.64
CA ASP A 275 9.82 -6.27 16.72
C ASP A 275 8.73 -5.35 16.18
N TYR A 276 8.43 -4.31 16.92
CA TYR A 276 7.52 -3.26 16.48
C TYR A 276 7.95 -1.88 16.95
N VAL A 277 7.63 -0.87 16.16
CA VAL A 277 7.74 0.54 16.51
C VAL A 277 6.39 1.21 16.32
N HIS A 278 6.01 2.07 17.26
CA HIS A 278 4.76 2.80 17.19
C HIS A 278 5.08 4.29 17.38
N TYR A 279 4.63 5.12 16.45
CA TYR A 279 4.84 6.55 16.50
C TYR A 279 3.56 7.25 16.93
N TYR A 280 3.66 8.17 17.90
CA TYR A 280 2.54 9.02 18.32
C TYR A 280 2.70 10.45 17.82
N VAL A 281 1.56 11.15 17.71
CA VAL A 281 1.50 12.58 17.40
C VAL A 281 1.95 13.44 18.59
N ASP A 282 1.99 12.91 19.82
CA ASP A 282 2.37 13.66 21.03
C ASP A 282 3.77 13.30 21.55
N LYS A 283 4.52 14.32 21.97
CA LYS A 283 5.97 14.39 22.19
C LYS A 283 6.52 13.59 23.38
N SER A 284 5.75 12.70 23.99
CA SER A 284 6.14 12.04 25.24
C SER A 284 6.36 10.53 25.06
N GLY A 285 7.52 10.17 24.52
CA GLY A 285 8.00 8.79 24.46
C GLY A 285 9.27 8.65 23.59
N ASP A 286 9.98 7.54 23.75
CA ASP A 286 11.20 7.21 22.98
C ASP A 286 10.96 7.08 21.46
N PHE A 287 9.70 7.08 21.03
CA PHE A 287 9.24 6.97 19.64
C PHE A 287 8.37 8.16 19.20
N ALA A 288 8.56 9.34 19.78
CA ALA A 288 7.85 10.55 19.34
C ALA A 288 8.48 11.14 18.06
N ILE A 289 7.66 11.41 17.04
CA ILE A 289 8.02 12.29 15.92
C ILE A 289 7.40 13.65 16.21
N ASP A 290 8.18 14.72 16.07
CA ASP A 290 7.69 16.09 16.20
C ASP A 290 6.84 16.48 14.97
N LEU A 291 5.62 15.94 14.90
CA LEU A 291 4.62 16.27 13.89
C LEU A 291 3.71 17.41 14.37
N ASP A 292 3.53 18.42 13.53
CA ASP A 292 2.61 19.53 13.76
C ASP A 292 1.21 19.16 13.24
N ASN A 293 0.27 18.97 14.17
CA ASN A 293 -1.12 18.65 13.88
C ASN A 293 -1.91 19.76 13.16
N THR A 294 -1.33 20.94 12.98
CA THR A 294 -1.95 22.07 12.28
C THR A 294 -1.47 22.23 10.84
N THR A 295 -0.27 21.75 10.53
CA THR A 295 0.37 21.99 9.23
C THR A 295 0.82 20.73 8.50
N GLU A 296 0.98 19.58 9.19
CA GLU A 296 1.63 18.38 8.63
C GLU A 296 0.69 17.20 8.40
N PHE A 297 -0.61 17.41 8.59
CA PHE A 297 -1.65 16.41 8.34
C PHE A 297 -2.56 16.83 7.20
N TYR A 298 -2.66 15.96 6.19
CA TYR A 298 -3.63 16.10 5.11
C TYR A 298 -5.06 15.82 5.62
N ASP A 299 -5.19 14.82 6.49
CA ASP A 299 -6.43 14.46 7.19
C ASP A 299 -6.13 13.77 8.54
N GLU A 300 -7.18 13.30 9.23
CA GLU A 300 -7.09 12.63 10.55
C GLU A 300 -6.25 11.34 10.55
N SER A 301 -5.98 10.75 9.39
CA SER A 301 -5.31 9.45 9.24
C SER A 301 -4.01 9.51 8.44
N HIS A 302 -3.71 10.64 7.81
CA HIS A 302 -2.60 10.78 6.88
C HIS A 302 -1.88 12.10 7.02
N VAL A 303 -0.55 12.01 7.10
CA VAL A 303 0.34 13.17 6.93
C VAL A 303 0.30 13.69 5.49
N ASN A 304 0.67 14.96 5.33
CA ASN A 304 1.05 15.51 4.04
C ASN A 304 2.54 15.26 3.77
N TYR A 305 3.08 15.78 2.66
CA TYR A 305 4.48 15.62 2.30
C TYR A 305 5.46 15.99 3.43
N TYR A 306 5.24 17.12 4.11
CA TYR A 306 6.14 17.58 5.16
C TYR A 306 6.14 16.67 6.40
N GLY A 307 4.97 16.12 6.76
CA GLY A 307 4.91 15.11 7.80
C GLY A 307 5.55 13.78 7.38
N ALA A 308 5.42 13.39 6.11
CA ALA A 308 6.06 12.20 5.56
C ALA A 308 7.59 12.31 5.53
N GLU A 309 8.12 13.51 5.25
CA GLU A 309 9.54 13.84 5.31
C GLU A 309 10.13 13.60 6.70
N LYS A 310 9.41 14.03 7.75
CA LYS A 310 9.82 13.84 9.16
C LYS A 310 9.69 12.39 9.60
N PHE A 311 8.59 11.73 9.22
CA PHE A 311 8.38 10.31 9.51
C PHE A 311 9.46 9.45 8.86
N THR A 312 9.77 9.69 7.59
CA THR A 312 10.79 8.95 6.84
C THR A 312 12.15 9.07 7.51
N ALA A 313 12.56 10.29 7.90
CA ALA A 313 13.82 10.49 8.62
C ALA A 313 13.85 9.75 9.98
N ALA A 314 12.75 9.76 10.73
CA ALA A 314 12.67 9.09 12.02
C ALA A 314 12.69 7.56 11.91
N LEU A 315 11.97 6.99 10.94
CA LEU A 315 11.96 5.55 10.70
C LEU A 315 13.28 5.07 10.10
N ALA A 316 13.86 5.80 9.15
CA ALA A 316 15.18 5.48 8.59
C ALA A 316 16.25 5.44 9.69
N LYS A 317 16.28 6.44 10.57
CA LYS A 317 17.18 6.46 11.73
C LYS A 317 16.96 5.25 12.66
N TYR A 318 15.71 4.91 12.97
CA TYR A 318 15.40 3.73 13.79
C TYR A 318 15.92 2.44 13.14
N ILE A 319 15.79 2.33 11.82
CA ILE A 319 16.27 1.17 11.07
C ILE A 319 17.80 1.09 11.12
N ASP A 320 18.50 2.19 10.83
CA ASP A 320 19.97 2.26 10.87
C ASP A 320 20.55 1.94 12.25
N GLU A 321 19.86 2.32 13.33
CA GLU A 321 20.30 2.05 14.70
C GLU A 321 20.07 0.60 15.14
N LYS A 322 19.10 -0.10 14.53
CA LYS A 322 18.64 -1.42 14.99
C LYS A 322 19.03 -2.57 14.07
N TYR A 323 19.16 -2.33 12.78
CA TYR A 323 19.42 -3.34 11.75
C TYR A 323 20.69 -2.98 10.98
N ASP A 324 21.50 -4.00 10.69
CA ASP A 324 22.70 -3.87 9.87
C ASP A 324 22.29 -3.94 8.39
N MET A 325 21.84 -2.80 7.85
CA MET A 325 21.39 -2.70 6.46
C MET A 325 22.53 -2.25 5.54
N PRO A 326 22.68 -2.83 4.33
CA PRO A 326 23.69 -2.41 3.37
C PRO A 326 23.36 -1.02 2.80
N ASP A 327 24.41 -0.30 2.40
CA ASP A 327 24.23 0.91 1.61
C ASP A 327 23.88 0.53 0.17
N ALA A 328 22.61 0.68 -0.17
CA ALA A 328 22.09 0.35 -1.48
C ALA A 328 22.76 1.14 -2.61
N ARG A 329 23.26 2.35 -2.33
CA ARG A 329 23.86 3.26 -3.32
C ARG A 329 25.11 2.69 -3.96
N GLU A 330 25.78 1.77 -3.28
CA GLU A 330 26.98 1.07 -3.79
C GLU A 330 26.65 0.01 -4.85
N ARG A 331 25.39 -0.42 -4.97
CA ARG A 331 24.96 -1.47 -5.91
C ARG A 331 24.41 -0.90 -7.19
N LYS A 332 25.05 -1.24 -8.31
CA LYS A 332 24.71 -0.75 -9.66
C LYS A 332 23.22 -0.80 -10.03
N ASN A 333 22.52 -1.90 -9.74
CA ASN A 333 21.10 -2.04 -10.08
C ASN A 333 20.22 -1.12 -9.23
N SER A 334 20.56 -1.01 -7.94
CA SER A 334 19.90 -0.10 -7.01
C SER A 334 20.12 1.37 -7.41
N SER A 335 21.36 1.82 -7.61
CA SER A 335 21.62 3.22 -8.01
C SER A 335 20.98 3.57 -9.35
N LYS A 336 21.01 2.65 -10.33
CA LYS A 336 20.29 2.86 -11.59
C LYS A 336 18.79 3.07 -11.41
N PHE A 337 18.18 2.42 -10.42
CA PHE A 337 16.76 2.57 -10.16
C PHE A 337 16.47 3.82 -9.31
N TRP A 338 17.20 4.06 -8.24
CA TRP A 338 16.81 5.05 -7.23
C TRP A 338 17.40 6.45 -7.43
N ASP A 339 18.58 6.58 -8.04
CA ASP A 339 19.30 7.86 -8.14
C ASP A 339 18.43 8.93 -8.83
N GLY A 340 18.35 10.11 -8.22
CA GLY A 340 17.60 11.26 -8.74
C GLY A 340 16.08 11.18 -8.56
N LYS A 341 15.51 10.07 -8.07
CA LYS A 341 14.05 9.99 -7.85
C LYS A 341 13.56 10.93 -6.77
N TYR A 342 14.35 11.19 -5.72
CA TYR A 342 13.97 12.16 -4.69
C TYR A 342 14.08 13.61 -5.17
N ASP A 343 15.06 13.93 -6.04
CA ASP A 343 15.10 15.23 -6.73
C ASP A 343 13.85 15.48 -7.57
N ILE A 344 13.38 14.48 -8.31
CA ILE A 344 12.11 14.55 -9.08
C ILE A 344 10.93 14.82 -8.14
N ILE A 345 10.91 14.21 -6.95
CA ILE A 345 9.88 14.46 -5.93
C ILE A 345 9.94 15.91 -5.46
N LYS A 346 11.12 16.42 -5.09
CA LYS A 346 11.32 17.80 -4.62
C LYS A 346 10.91 18.84 -5.67
N GLU A 347 11.25 18.61 -6.93
CA GLU A 347 10.83 19.45 -8.06
C GLU A 347 9.29 19.48 -8.16
N ARG A 348 8.65 18.32 -8.12
CA ARG A 348 7.18 18.22 -8.22
C ARG A 348 6.45 18.87 -7.05
N ILE A 349 7.00 18.76 -5.84
CA ILE A 349 6.47 19.45 -4.66
C ILE A 349 6.57 20.97 -4.83
N SER A 350 7.71 21.47 -5.32
CA SER A 350 7.89 22.90 -5.59
C SER A 350 6.87 23.43 -6.60
N GLU A 351 6.55 22.66 -7.65
CA GLU A 351 5.49 23.01 -8.60
C GLU A 351 4.11 23.10 -7.93
N PHE A 352 3.80 22.19 -7.00
CA PHE A 352 2.54 22.23 -6.26
C PHE A 352 2.44 23.43 -5.32
N GLU A 353 3.53 23.79 -4.65
CA GLU A 353 3.59 24.98 -3.78
C GLU A 353 3.29 26.26 -4.57
N VAL A 354 3.89 26.41 -5.76
CA VAL A 354 3.63 27.55 -6.66
C VAL A 354 2.15 27.57 -7.08
N ALA A 355 1.62 26.45 -7.55
CA ALA A 355 0.23 26.36 -7.99
C ALA A 355 -0.77 26.65 -6.86
N LEU A 356 -0.47 26.24 -5.62
CA LEU A 356 -1.32 26.51 -4.46
C LEU A 356 -1.31 28.00 -4.10
N ALA A 357 -0.13 28.65 -4.14
CA ALA A 357 0.00 30.08 -3.89
C ALA A 357 -0.80 30.91 -4.92
N GLU A 358 -0.73 30.55 -6.21
CA GLU A 358 -1.49 31.21 -7.28
C GLU A 358 -3.02 31.09 -7.06
N LYS A 359 -3.50 29.91 -6.63
CA LYS A 359 -4.93 29.70 -6.32
C LYS A 359 -5.41 30.57 -5.17
N GLU A 360 -4.62 30.72 -4.11
CA GLU A 360 -4.98 31.57 -2.98
C GLU A 360 -4.97 33.06 -3.34
N ILE A 361 -4.03 33.52 -4.17
CA ILE A 361 -4.03 34.89 -4.71
C ILE A 361 -5.31 35.15 -5.52
N ALA A 362 -5.63 34.26 -6.48
CA ALA A 362 -6.83 34.41 -7.31
C ALA A 362 -8.13 34.44 -6.48
N LYS A 363 -8.18 33.66 -5.40
CA LYS A 363 -9.32 33.64 -4.47
C LYS A 363 -9.45 34.95 -3.68
N GLN A 364 -8.33 35.53 -3.25
CA GLN A 364 -8.31 36.84 -2.59
C GLN A 364 -8.73 37.96 -3.54
N GLU A 365 -8.23 37.96 -4.78
CA GLU A 365 -8.62 38.91 -5.82
C GLU A 365 -10.12 38.84 -6.13
N LYS A 366 -10.67 37.62 -6.26
CA LYS A 366 -12.10 37.43 -6.47
C LYS A 366 -12.93 37.94 -5.28
N ALA A 367 -12.52 37.65 -4.05
CA ALA A 367 -13.22 38.12 -2.86
C ALA A 367 -13.23 39.66 -2.75
N LEU A 368 -12.14 40.32 -3.18
CA LEU A 368 -12.05 41.78 -3.26
C LEU A 368 -12.95 42.39 -4.34
N LEU A 369 -13.18 41.67 -5.45
CA LEU A 369 -14.09 42.11 -6.52
C LEU A 369 -15.57 41.91 -6.16
N GLU A 370 -15.87 41.01 -5.22
CA GLU A 370 -17.22 40.70 -4.74
C GLU A 370 -17.63 41.50 -3.49
N SER A 371 -16.70 42.22 -2.85
CA SER A 371 -16.90 43.13 -1.71
C SER A 371 -17.03 44.58 -2.14
#